data_AF-A0A1Q6XY17-F1
#
_entry.id   AF-A0A1Q6XY17-F1
#
_cell.length_a   1.000
_cell.length_b   1.000
_cell.length_c   1.000
_cell.angle_alpha   90.00
_cell.angle_beta   90.00
_cell.angle_gamma   90.00
#
_symmetry.space_group_name_H-M   'P 1'
#
loop_
_entity.id
_entity.type
_entity.pdbx_description
1 polymer ?
#
loop_
_entity_poly.entity_id
_entity_poly.type
_entity_poly.pdbx_seq_one_letter_code
_entity_poly.pdbx_strand_id
1 'polypeptide(L)'
;MAAKKTKRWVAKVKTDSTHPPEGLFTKSAATIARTLASKKVSPKGPASGMRMLNYFINRGGHGLSVSRRAQLEKAKALLSRRIQQQKTRKRAA
;
A
#
# COMPACT_ATOMS: atom_id res chain seq x y z
N MET A 1 11.44 -7.27 -46.27
CA MET A 1 10.13 -7.41 -45.58
C MET A 1 10.21 -6.72 -44.23
N ALA A 2 9.41 -5.66 -43.98
CA ALA A 2 9.43 -4.97 -42.69
C ALA A 2 8.68 -5.82 -41.65
N ALA A 3 9.37 -6.24 -40.58
CA ALA A 3 8.76 -7.00 -39.49
C ALA A 3 7.62 -6.20 -38.83
N LYS A 4 6.41 -6.75 -38.89
CA LYS A 4 5.21 -6.15 -38.29
C LYS A 4 5.45 -5.99 -36.78
N LYS A 5 5.56 -4.75 -36.28
CA LYS A 5 5.73 -4.46 -34.84
C LYS A 5 4.60 -5.12 -34.05
N THR A 6 4.88 -6.25 -33.39
CA THR A 6 3.93 -6.90 -32.49
C THR A 6 3.55 -5.92 -31.40
N LYS A 7 2.29 -5.47 -31.37
CA LYS A 7 1.76 -4.59 -30.33
C LYS A 7 1.76 -5.38 -29.02
N ARG A 8 2.86 -5.32 -28.26
CA ARG A 8 2.97 -5.92 -26.92
C ARG A 8 2.08 -5.14 -25.97
N TRP A 9 0.82 -5.56 -25.81
CA TRP A 9 -0.15 -4.94 -24.90
C TRP A 9 0.44 -4.69 -23.50
N VAL A 10 1.25 -5.63 -23.01
CA VAL A 10 1.97 -5.57 -21.73
C VAL A 10 2.88 -4.33 -21.61
N ALA A 11 3.50 -3.85 -22.70
CA ALA A 11 4.37 -2.67 -22.68
C ALA A 11 3.61 -1.36 -22.39
N LYS A 12 2.28 -1.37 -22.51
CA LYS A 12 1.42 -0.22 -22.18
C LYS A 12 0.88 -0.28 -20.76
N VAL A 13 1.05 -1.39 -20.05
CA VAL A 13 0.51 -1.57 -18.68
C VAL A 13 1.41 -0.84 -17.69
N LYS A 14 1.09 0.43 -17.41
CA LYS A 14 1.68 1.18 -16.30
C LYS A 14 0.90 0.87 -15.02
N THR A 15 1.48 0.06 -14.14
CA THR A 15 0.86 -0.26 -12.84
C THR A 15 1.45 0.63 -11.75
N ASP A 16 0.93 1.86 -11.62
CA ASP A 16 1.20 2.68 -10.44
C ASP A 16 0.43 2.09 -9.24
N SER A 17 1.15 1.58 -8.24
CA SER A 17 0.54 0.85 -7.12
C SER A 17 0.63 1.64 -5.82
N THR A 18 1.83 1.78 -5.26
CA THR A 18 2.06 2.46 -3.98
C THR A 18 3.54 2.83 -3.87
N HIS A 19 3.83 4.08 -3.52
CA HIS A 19 5.19 4.63 -3.43
C HIS A 19 5.44 5.16 -2.00
N PRO A 20 5.68 4.27 -1.02
CA PRO A 20 5.96 4.71 0.34
C PRO A 20 7.30 5.46 0.36
N PRO A 21 7.39 6.64 1.01
CA PRO A 21 8.66 7.33 1.18
C PRO A 21 9.64 6.46 1.99
N GLU A 22 10.93 6.70 1.78
CA GLU A 22 11.98 6.00 2.50
C GLU A 22 11.80 6.12 4.02
N GLY A 23 12.08 5.02 4.71
CA GLY A 23 11.91 4.92 6.16
C GLY A 23 10.45 4.99 6.63
N LEU A 24 9.42 4.95 5.77
CA LEU A 24 8.03 5.00 6.25
C LEU A 24 7.75 3.91 7.30
N PHE A 25 8.20 2.69 7.04
CA PHE A 25 7.93 1.53 7.89
C PHE A 25 8.69 1.50 9.21
N THR A 26 9.60 2.44 9.45
CA THR A 26 10.27 2.63 10.76
C THR A 26 9.53 3.65 11.64
N LYS A 27 8.61 4.45 11.06
CA LYS A 27 7.83 5.47 11.77
C LYS A 27 6.75 4.87 12.68
N SER A 28 5.98 5.72 13.37
CA SER A 28 4.88 5.29 14.23
C SER A 28 3.73 4.67 13.43
N ALA A 29 2.94 3.81 14.09
CA ALA A 29 1.79 3.13 13.48
C ALA A 29 0.77 4.11 12.87
N ALA A 30 0.51 5.22 13.56
CA ALA A 30 -0.41 6.26 13.11
C ALA A 30 0.09 6.95 11.83
N THR A 31 1.39 7.26 11.76
CA THR A 31 2.01 7.86 10.58
C THR A 31 1.95 6.92 9.39
N ILE A 32 2.33 5.65 9.56
CA ILE A 32 2.25 4.61 8.51
C ILE A 32 0.83 4.52 7.96
N ALA A 33 -0.16 4.36 8.84
CA ALA A 33 -1.55 4.25 8.43
C ALA A 33 -2.09 5.51 7.74
N ARG A 34 -1.60 6.71 8.11
CA ARG A 34 -2.05 7.99 7.52
C ARG A 34 -1.46 8.17 6.13
N THR A 35 -0.17 7.93 6.00
CA THR A 35 0.57 8.04 4.75
C THR A 35 0.06 7.03 3.73
N LEU A 36 -0.11 5.75 4.10
CA LEU A 36 -0.62 4.72 3.20
C LEU A 36 -2.09 4.90 2.81
N ALA A 37 -2.88 5.64 3.60
CA ALA A 37 -4.26 5.97 3.25
C ALA A 37 -4.36 7.12 2.23
N SER A 38 -3.30 7.89 2.01
CA SER A 38 -3.30 9.01 1.07
C SER A 38 -3.22 8.52 -0.37
N LYS A 39 -4.03 9.09 -1.27
CA LYS A 39 -3.93 8.87 -2.72
C LYS A 39 -2.59 9.31 -3.31
N LYS A 40 -1.87 10.23 -2.64
CA LYS A 40 -0.53 10.66 -3.05
C LYS A 40 0.48 9.51 -2.98
N VAL A 41 0.34 8.63 -1.98
CA VAL A 41 1.24 7.50 -1.75
C VAL A 41 0.67 6.21 -2.29
N SER A 42 -0.65 6.04 -2.19
CA SER A 42 -1.40 4.88 -2.69
C SER A 42 -2.42 5.35 -3.72
N PRO A 43 -2.05 5.55 -5.01
CA PRO A 43 -2.96 6.10 -6.02
C PRO A 43 -4.26 5.30 -6.18
N LYS A 44 -4.17 3.97 -6.01
CA LYS A 44 -5.32 3.04 -6.00
C LYS A 44 -6.13 3.03 -4.70
N GLY A 45 -5.81 3.95 -3.79
CA GLY A 45 -6.46 4.12 -2.49
C GLY A 45 -5.88 3.26 -1.36
N PRO A 46 -6.46 3.36 -0.16
CA PRO A 46 -5.90 2.78 1.07
C PRO A 46 -5.76 1.25 1.04
N ALA A 47 -6.59 0.54 0.27
CA ALA A 47 -6.47 -0.91 0.07
C ALA A 47 -5.15 -1.28 -0.65
N SER A 48 -4.64 -0.41 -1.52
CA SER A 48 -3.31 -0.60 -2.10
C SER A 48 -2.21 -0.43 -1.07
N GLY A 49 -2.32 0.60 -0.22
CA GLY A 49 -1.42 0.78 0.91
C GLY A 49 -1.44 -0.40 1.88
N MET A 50 -2.59 -1.04 2.09
CA MET A 50 -2.71 -2.24 2.92
C MET A 50 -1.93 -3.43 2.33
N ARG A 51 -2.01 -3.64 1.01
CA ARG A 51 -1.22 -4.67 0.33
C ARG A 51 0.28 -4.40 0.47
N MET A 52 0.68 -3.15 0.37
CA MET A 52 2.07 -2.73 0.56
C MET A 52 2.55 -3.00 1.99
N LEU A 53 1.73 -2.69 3.00
CA LEU A 53 2.05 -2.98 4.41
C LEU A 53 2.16 -4.49 4.67
N ASN A 54 1.24 -5.29 4.13
CA ASN A 54 1.31 -6.75 4.25
C ASN A 54 2.55 -7.33 3.56
N TYR A 55 2.90 -6.84 2.37
CA TYR A 55 4.13 -7.24 1.69
C TYR A 55 5.36 -6.93 2.55
N PHE A 56 5.42 -5.74 3.17
CA PHE A 56 6.54 -5.39 4.04
C PHE A 56 6.63 -6.31 5.25
N ILE A 57 5.52 -6.57 5.95
CA ILE A 57 5.49 -7.46 7.12
C ILE A 57 5.91 -8.90 6.76
N ASN A 58 5.53 -9.39 5.58
CA ASN A 58 5.70 -10.80 5.20
C ASN A 58 6.97 -11.06 4.38
N ARG A 59 7.47 -10.09 3.62
CA ARG A 59 8.62 -10.25 2.70
C ARG A 59 9.62 -9.12 2.76
N GLY A 60 9.17 -7.86 2.75
CA GLY A 60 10.08 -6.70 2.67
C GLY A 60 10.81 -6.35 3.97
N GLY A 61 10.38 -6.88 5.10
CA GLY A 61 10.92 -6.62 6.43
C GLY A 61 11.58 -7.88 7.00
N HIS A 62 12.62 -8.37 6.35
CA HIS A 62 13.42 -9.47 6.89
C HIS A 62 14.10 -9.03 8.20
N GLY A 63 14.06 -9.87 9.24
CA GLY A 63 14.70 -9.58 10.53
C GLY A 63 13.99 -8.52 11.39
N LEU A 64 12.70 -8.24 11.18
CA LEU A 64 11.94 -7.34 12.05
C LEU A 64 11.91 -7.86 13.49
N SER A 65 12.25 -6.99 14.45
CA SER A 65 12.05 -7.29 15.86
C SER A 65 10.57 -7.49 16.18
N VAL A 66 10.28 -8.23 17.26
CA VAL A 66 8.90 -8.48 17.73
C VAL A 66 8.16 -7.16 17.97
N SER A 67 8.83 -6.18 18.59
CA SER A 67 8.26 -4.85 18.85
C SER A 67 7.94 -4.10 17.56
N ARG A 68 8.81 -4.17 16.55
CA ARG A 68 8.59 -3.55 15.25
C ARG A 68 7.45 -4.22 14.49
N ARG A 69 7.36 -5.55 14.54
CA ARG A 69 6.25 -6.32 13.96
C ARG A 69 4.92 -5.94 14.60
N ALA A 70 4.86 -5.86 15.93
CA ALA A 70 3.68 -5.41 16.66
C ALA A 70 3.27 -3.98 16.26
N GLN A 71 4.23 -3.09 16.04
CA GLN A 71 3.95 -1.72 15.59
C GLN A 71 3.36 -1.68 14.17
N LEU A 72 3.81 -2.55 13.27
CA LEU A 72 3.27 -2.67 11.92
C LEU A 72 1.86 -3.29 11.91
N GLU A 73 1.60 -4.27 12.76
CA GLU A 73 0.25 -4.83 12.95
C GLU A 73 -0.72 -3.79 13.54
N LYS A 74 -0.26 -2.92 14.46
CA LYS A 74 -1.05 -1.76 14.91
C LYS A 74 -1.38 -0.81 13.73
N ALA A 75 -0.40 -0.55 12.85
CA ALA A 75 -0.65 0.27 11.66
C ALA A 75 -1.70 -0.35 10.73
N LYS A 76 -1.65 -1.68 10.57
CA LYS A 76 -2.61 -2.47 9.79
C LYS A 76 -4.02 -2.34 10.36
N ALA A 77 -4.19 -2.47 11.67
CA ALA A 77 -5.49 -2.28 12.32
C ALA A 77 -6.06 -0.86 12.09
N LEU A 78 -5.23 0.17 12.24
CA LEU A 78 -5.64 1.57 12.01
C LEU A 78 -6.03 1.82 10.55
N LEU A 79 -5.26 1.29 9.60
CA LEU A 79 -5.55 1.42 8.18
C LEU A 79 -6.83 0.67 7.79
N SER A 80 -7.06 -0.52 8.36
CA SER A 80 -8.27 -1.32 8.17
C SER A 80 -9.52 -0.56 8.63
N ARG A 81 -9.46 0.02 9.83
CA ARG A 81 -10.56 0.86 10.36
C ARG A 81 -10.89 2.01 9.42
N ARG A 82 -9.88 2.69 8.87
CA ARG A 82 -10.09 3.77 7.90
C ARG A 82 -10.73 3.30 6.60
N ILE A 83 -10.30 2.14 6.07
CA ILE A 83 -10.91 1.53 4.88
C ILE A 83 -12.38 1.24 5.14
N GLN A 84 -12.70 0.64 6.29
CA GLN A 84 -14.07 0.31 6.66
C GLN A 84 -14.94 1.56 6.78
N GLN A 85 -14.45 2.61 7.43
CA GLN A 85 -15.15 3.90 7.54
C GLN A 85 -15.39 4.55 6.17
N GLN A 86 -14.42 4.48 5.25
CA GLN A 86 -14.63 4.98 3.89
C GLN A 86 -15.67 4.16 3.13
N LYS A 87 -15.67 2.84 3.31
CA LYS A 87 -16.64 1.94 2.67
C LYS A 87 -18.06 2.16 3.19
N THR A 88 -18.23 2.35 4.50
CA THR A 88 -19.55 2.64 5.09
C THR A 88 -20.06 4.01 4.63
N ARG A 89 -19.21 5.04 4.63
CA ARG A 89 -19.56 6.37 4.10
C ARG A 89 -19.99 6.32 2.63
N LYS A 90 -19.25 5.59 1.79
CA LYS A 90 -19.58 5.44 0.37
C LYS A 90 -20.88 4.66 0.14
N ARG A 91 -21.30 3.79 1.06
CA ARG A 91 -22.56 3.05 0.96
C ARG A 91 -23.77 3.86 1.42
N ALA A 92 -23.55 4.86 2.26
CA ALA A 92 -24.60 5.72 2.80
C ALA A 92 -24.86 6.98 1.94
N ALA A 93 -23.99 7.24 0.96
CA ALA A 93 -24.11 8.30 -0.04
C ALA A 93 -24.56 7.71 -1.36
#